data_AF-A0A6H1ZBA6-F1
#
_entry.id   AF-A0A6H1ZBA6-F1
#
_cell.length_a   1.000
_cell.length_b   1.000
_cell.length_c   1.000
_cell.angle_alpha   90.00
_cell.angle_beta   90.00
_cell.angle_gamma   90.00
#
_symmetry.space_group_name_H-M   'P 1'
#
loop_
_entity.id
_entity.type
_entity.pdbx_description
1 polymer ?
#
loop_
_entity_poly.entity_id
_entity_poly.type
_entity_poly.pdbx_seq_one_letter_code
_entity_poly.pdbx_strand_id
1 'polypeptide(L)'
;MPTPFVTNKPFDEEYIEATFYAWYEAGRPRNKSIRDCLPEREDGKPARSTVDDWIKNYGWIERADALDVQRSNLLDQRAIERRADMLERQAKIGKALLDKGYEYIEENEPASIAEAVKLVVEGKNMERESLGYSEILKKYSRMQNTELDQELRKLLGTGEDEDIIEGDSVDVTEIINDAT
;
A
#
# COMPACT_ATOMS: atom_id res chain seq x y z
N MET A 1 8.33 -64.65 -2.51
CA MET A 1 8.36 -63.90 -3.78
C MET A 1 9.09 -62.59 -3.54
N PRO A 2 10.13 -62.24 -4.31
CA PRO A 2 10.76 -60.93 -4.19
C PRO A 2 9.78 -59.86 -4.67
N THR A 3 9.48 -58.88 -3.80
CA THR A 3 8.77 -57.66 -4.19
C THR A 3 9.60 -56.91 -5.22
N PRO A 4 9.03 -56.47 -6.36
CA PRO A 4 9.76 -55.69 -7.34
C PRO A 4 10.29 -54.41 -6.69
N PHE A 5 11.59 -54.16 -6.85
CA PHE A 5 12.21 -52.90 -6.46
C PHE A 5 11.60 -51.80 -7.34
N VAL A 6 10.80 -50.92 -6.73
CA VAL A 6 10.32 -49.70 -7.39
C VAL A 6 11.54 -48.83 -7.64
N THR A 7 11.95 -48.70 -8.89
CA THR A 7 12.97 -47.74 -9.31
C THR A 7 12.43 -46.35 -9.02
N ASN A 8 12.98 -45.70 -8.00
CA ASN A 8 12.60 -44.35 -7.60
C ASN A 8 13.07 -43.36 -8.67
N LYS A 9 12.24 -43.12 -9.69
CA LYS A 9 12.51 -42.13 -10.72
C LYS A 9 12.54 -40.75 -10.04
N PRO A 10 13.55 -39.90 -10.29
CA PRO A 10 13.55 -38.55 -9.77
C PRO A 10 12.32 -37.79 -10.27
N PHE A 11 11.72 -36.98 -9.41
CA PHE A 11 10.67 -36.05 -9.80
C PHE A 11 11.28 -34.93 -10.65
N ASP A 12 10.55 -34.52 -11.68
CA ASP A 12 10.89 -33.41 -12.55
C ASP A 12 10.68 -32.07 -11.84
N GLU A 13 11.47 -31.07 -12.22
CA GLU A 13 11.44 -29.74 -11.63
C GLU A 13 10.08 -29.05 -11.79
N GLU A 14 9.42 -29.25 -12.93
CA GLU A 14 8.09 -28.70 -13.21
C GLU A 14 7.05 -29.22 -12.20
N TYR A 15 7.08 -30.51 -11.87
CA TYR A 15 6.19 -31.08 -10.87
C TYR A 15 6.51 -30.60 -9.45
N ILE A 16 7.80 -30.48 -9.10
CA ILE A 16 8.22 -29.93 -7.80
C ILE A 16 7.67 -28.52 -7.64
N GLU A 17 7.77 -27.70 -8.69
CA GLU A 17 7.27 -26.34 -8.70
C GLU A 17 5.73 -26.26 -8.63
N ALA A 18 5.02 -27.09 -9.39
CA ALA A 18 3.56 -27.19 -9.29
C ALA A 18 3.12 -27.63 -7.88
N THR A 19 3.88 -28.54 -7.26
CA THR A 19 3.63 -29.01 -5.89
C THR A 19 3.88 -27.90 -4.87
N PHE A 20 4.90 -27.06 -5.07
CA PHE A 20 5.14 -25.88 -4.24
C PHE A 20 3.94 -24.95 -4.23
N TYR A 21 3.42 -24.56 -5.40
CA TYR A 21 2.27 -23.68 -5.50
C TYR A 21 1.02 -24.30 -4.87
N ALA A 22 0.75 -25.58 -5.12
CA ALA A 22 -0.41 -26.25 -4.53
C ALA A 22 -0.31 -26.35 -2.99
N TRP A 23 0.88 -26.60 -2.45
CA TRP A 23 1.15 -26.57 -1.00
C TRP A 23 0.97 -25.16 -0.42
N TYR A 24 1.47 -24.15 -1.11
CA TYR A 24 1.36 -22.74 -0.71
C TYR A 24 -0.11 -22.27 -0.70
N GLU A 25 -0.87 -22.55 -1.76
CA GLU A 25 -2.28 -22.19 -1.88
C GLU A 25 -3.17 -22.91 -0.86
N ALA A 26 -2.80 -24.12 -0.46
CA ALA A 26 -3.49 -24.88 0.60
C ALA A 26 -3.21 -24.35 2.02
N GLY A 27 -2.47 -23.25 2.19
CA GLY A 27 -2.18 -22.67 3.50
C GLY A 27 -1.05 -23.38 4.24
N ARG A 28 -0.09 -23.95 3.51
CA ARG A 28 1.15 -24.56 4.04
C ARG A 28 0.89 -25.65 5.10
N PRO A 29 0.08 -26.68 4.79
CA PRO A 29 -0.24 -27.74 5.74
C PRO A 29 1.02 -28.47 6.22
N ARG A 30 1.11 -28.74 7.54
CA ARG A 30 2.28 -29.41 8.19
C ARG A 30 2.07 -30.89 8.50
N ASN A 31 0.85 -31.39 8.39
CA ASN A 31 0.47 -32.72 8.86
C ASN A 31 0.06 -33.62 7.68
N LYS A 32 -0.66 -34.73 7.96
CA LYS A 32 -1.08 -35.70 6.94
C LYS A 32 -1.88 -35.09 5.78
N SER A 33 -2.47 -33.91 5.98
CA SER A 33 -3.19 -33.15 4.95
C SER A 33 -2.30 -32.66 3.80
N ILE A 34 -0.97 -32.68 3.94
CA ILE A 34 -0.08 -32.23 2.88
C ILE A 34 -0.27 -33.02 1.59
N ARG A 35 -0.54 -34.34 1.65
CA ARG A 35 -0.75 -35.15 0.45
C ARG A 35 -2.08 -34.87 -0.23
N ASP A 36 -3.05 -34.33 0.50
CA ASP A 36 -4.39 -34.07 -0.01
C ASP A 36 -4.37 -32.89 -0.98
N CYS A 37 -3.48 -31.90 -0.75
CA CYS A 37 -3.36 -30.73 -1.62
C CYS A 37 -2.41 -30.90 -2.81
N LEU A 38 -1.62 -31.98 -2.90
CA LEU A 38 -0.65 -32.13 -4.00
C LEU A 38 -1.33 -32.59 -5.30
N PRO A 39 -0.87 -32.10 -6.46
CA PRO A 39 -1.36 -32.53 -7.76
C PRO A 39 -1.10 -34.02 -7.99
N GLU A 40 -2.04 -34.70 -8.63
CA GLU A 40 -1.84 -36.08 -9.07
C GLU A 40 -0.90 -36.16 -10.27
N ARG A 41 -0.14 -37.25 -10.33
CA ARG A 41 0.81 -37.57 -11.41
C ARG A 41 0.61 -39.03 -11.80
N GLU A 42 0.97 -39.40 -13.02
CA GLU A 42 0.93 -40.80 -13.49
C GLU A 42 1.69 -41.78 -12.56
N ASP A 43 2.83 -41.33 -12.01
CA ASP A 43 3.65 -42.10 -11.05
C ASP A 43 3.14 -42.03 -9.59
N GLY A 44 2.05 -41.29 -9.35
CA GLY A 44 1.46 -41.07 -8.03
C GLY A 44 2.01 -39.84 -7.28
N LYS A 45 1.40 -39.55 -6.12
CA LYS A 45 1.77 -38.43 -5.26
C LYS A 45 3.03 -38.74 -4.44
N PRO A 46 3.96 -37.79 -4.26
CA PRO A 46 5.19 -38.00 -3.51
C PRO A 46 4.90 -38.44 -2.07
N ALA A 47 5.85 -39.18 -1.51
CA ALA A 47 5.84 -39.51 -0.10
C ALA A 47 6.02 -38.24 0.74
N ARG A 48 5.47 -38.23 1.97
CA ARG A 48 5.60 -37.07 2.86
C ARG A 48 7.06 -36.67 3.09
N SER A 49 7.95 -37.64 3.31
CA SER A 49 9.37 -37.39 3.51
C SER A 49 10.01 -36.66 2.33
N THR A 50 9.60 -37.00 1.10
CA THR A 50 10.07 -36.33 -0.11
C THR A 50 9.64 -34.87 -0.16
N VAL A 51 8.40 -34.57 0.24
CA VAL A 51 7.92 -33.18 0.31
C VAL A 51 8.59 -32.42 1.44
N ASP A 52 8.80 -33.04 2.60
CA ASP A 52 9.55 -32.44 3.71
C ASP A 52 10.99 -32.09 3.28
N ASP A 53 11.64 -32.98 2.52
CA ASP A 53 12.94 -32.73 1.91
C ASP A 53 12.89 -31.56 0.91
N TRP A 54 11.81 -31.44 0.13
CA TRP A 54 11.67 -30.32 -0.80
C TRP A 54 11.48 -29.00 -0.08
N ILE A 55 10.64 -28.98 0.97
CA ILE A 55 10.40 -27.80 1.79
C ILE A 55 11.73 -27.25 2.31
N LYS A 56 12.61 -28.15 2.79
CA LYS A 56 13.92 -27.80 3.34
C LYS A 56 14.95 -27.44 2.26
N ASN A 57 15.09 -28.25 1.23
CA ASN A 57 16.19 -28.14 0.27
C ASN A 57 15.95 -27.08 -0.81
N TYR A 58 14.69 -26.80 -1.16
CA TYR A 58 14.30 -25.78 -2.14
C TYR A 58 13.83 -24.47 -1.48
N GLY A 59 13.95 -24.33 -0.16
CA GLY A 59 13.60 -23.11 0.57
C GLY A 59 12.14 -22.70 0.39
N TRP A 60 11.20 -23.65 0.44
CA TRP A 60 9.79 -23.35 0.17
C TRP A 60 9.20 -22.38 1.20
N ILE A 61 9.71 -22.39 2.43
CA ILE A 61 9.24 -21.49 3.49
C ILE A 61 9.60 -20.05 3.13
N GLU A 62 10.86 -19.80 2.81
CA GLU A 62 11.37 -18.47 2.45
C GLU A 62 10.70 -17.96 1.17
N ARG A 63 10.52 -18.85 0.17
CA ARG A 63 9.80 -18.52 -1.06
C ARG A 63 8.34 -18.15 -0.80
N ALA A 64 7.65 -18.92 0.05
CA ALA A 64 6.27 -18.64 0.40
C ALA A 64 6.13 -17.34 1.19
N ASP A 65 7.05 -17.04 2.11
CA ASP A 65 7.09 -15.78 2.84
C ASP A 65 7.31 -14.59 1.90
N ALA A 66 8.22 -14.73 0.92
CA ALA A 66 8.41 -13.72 -0.11
C ALA A 66 7.14 -13.48 -0.94
N LEU A 67 6.41 -14.54 -1.30
CA LEU A 67 5.12 -14.42 -2.00
C LEU A 67 4.04 -13.75 -1.15
N ASP A 68 3.98 -14.04 0.15
CA ASP A 68 3.04 -13.39 1.07
C ASP A 68 3.32 -11.90 1.20
N VAL A 69 4.60 -11.50 1.31
CA VAL A 69 4.98 -10.09 1.32
C VAL A 69 4.59 -9.41 0.01
N GLN A 70 4.84 -10.04 -1.15
CA GLN A 70 4.44 -9.49 -2.45
C GLN A 70 2.93 -9.34 -2.57
N ARG A 71 2.15 -10.32 -2.11
CA ARG A 71 0.68 -10.26 -2.09
C ARG A 71 0.18 -9.16 -1.16
N SER A 72 0.76 -9.02 0.03
CA SER A 72 0.41 -7.94 0.97
C SER A 72 0.64 -6.58 0.33
N ASN A 73 1.84 -6.35 -0.22
CA ASN A 73 2.18 -5.08 -0.87
C ASN A 73 1.22 -4.76 -2.03
N LEU A 74 0.83 -5.77 -2.82
CA LEU A 74 -0.13 -5.58 -3.91
C LEU A 74 -1.54 -5.21 -3.40
N LEU A 75 -1.98 -5.83 -2.29
CA LEU A 75 -3.26 -5.49 -1.67
C LEU A 75 -3.25 -4.08 -1.09
N ASP A 76 -2.16 -3.69 -0.44
CA ASP A 76 -1.97 -2.34 0.09
C ASP A 76 -1.96 -1.30 -1.04
N GLN A 77 -1.24 -1.57 -2.13
CA GLN A 77 -1.22 -0.69 -3.30
C GLN A 77 -2.62 -0.51 -3.90
N ARG A 78 -3.38 -1.60 -4.08
CA ARG A 78 -4.77 -1.54 -4.55
C ARG A 78 -5.68 -0.75 -3.60
N ALA A 79 -5.48 -0.88 -2.30
CA ALA A 79 -6.25 -0.13 -1.31
C ALA A 79 -5.95 1.38 -1.40
N ILE A 80 -4.68 1.75 -1.59
CA ILE A 80 -4.25 3.14 -1.80
C ILE A 80 -4.85 3.70 -3.09
N GLU A 81 -4.74 2.98 -4.21
CA GLU A 81 -5.31 3.38 -5.50
C GLU A 81 -6.82 3.62 -5.40
N ARG A 82 -7.56 2.70 -4.78
CA ARG A 82 -9.00 2.84 -4.59
C ARG A 82 -9.36 4.06 -3.74
N ARG A 83 -8.55 4.37 -2.72
CA ARG A 83 -8.75 5.57 -1.88
C ARG A 83 -8.45 6.83 -2.66
N ALA A 84 -7.39 6.85 -3.47
CA ALA A 84 -7.06 7.97 -4.35
C ALA A 84 -8.18 8.25 -5.36
N ASP A 85 -8.71 7.21 -6.00
CA ASP A 85 -9.83 7.31 -6.95
C ASP A 85 -11.10 7.87 -6.29
N MET A 86 -11.40 7.45 -5.06
CA MET A 86 -12.53 7.97 -4.29
C MET A 86 -12.38 9.47 -4.02
N LEU A 87 -11.20 9.90 -3.57
CA LEU A 87 -10.92 11.32 -3.32
C LEU A 87 -11.01 12.13 -4.61
N GLU A 88 -10.50 11.63 -5.73
CA GLU A 88 -10.63 12.33 -7.02
C GLU A 88 -12.10 12.52 -7.43
N ARG A 89 -12.95 11.52 -7.17
CA ARG A 89 -14.41 11.66 -7.39
C ARG A 89 -15.03 12.70 -6.47
N GLN A 90 -14.63 12.74 -5.20
CA GLN A 90 -15.09 13.75 -4.24
C GLN A 90 -14.66 15.16 -4.67
N ALA A 91 -13.44 15.34 -5.16
CA ALA A 91 -12.98 16.62 -5.71
C ALA A 91 -13.84 17.06 -6.90
N LYS A 92 -14.15 16.14 -7.83
CA LYS A 92 -15.05 16.42 -8.97
C LYS A 92 -16.45 16.82 -8.52
N ILE A 93 -17.00 16.17 -7.51
CA ILE A 93 -18.31 16.53 -6.92
C ILE A 93 -18.24 17.92 -6.25
N GLY A 94 -17.18 18.18 -5.48
CA GLY A 94 -16.94 19.49 -4.86
C GLY A 94 -16.89 20.61 -5.89
N LYS A 95 -16.16 20.42 -6.99
CA LYS A 95 -16.13 21.36 -8.11
C LYS A 95 -17.51 21.58 -8.73
N ALA A 96 -18.28 20.52 -8.98
CA ALA A 96 -19.63 20.65 -9.52
C ALA A 96 -20.59 21.40 -8.56
N LEU A 97 -20.40 21.28 -7.24
CA LEU A 97 -21.14 22.06 -6.25
C LEU A 97 -20.73 23.54 -6.26
N LEU A 98 -19.45 23.84 -6.42
CA LEU A 98 -18.95 25.21 -6.60
C LEU A 98 -19.60 25.85 -7.83
N ASP A 99 -19.52 25.18 -8.98
CA ASP A 99 -20.04 25.69 -10.25
C ASP A 99 -21.54 25.98 -10.14
N LYS A 100 -22.33 25.07 -9.55
CA LYS A 100 -23.76 25.30 -9.27
C LYS A 100 -24.03 26.41 -8.28
N GLY A 101 -23.18 26.56 -7.27
CA GLY A 101 -23.27 27.64 -6.29
C GLY A 101 -23.07 29.00 -6.97
N TYR A 102 -22.10 29.11 -7.87
CA TYR A 102 -21.87 30.32 -8.67
C TYR A 102 -23.02 30.60 -9.65
N GLU A 103 -23.46 29.59 -10.40
CA GLU A 103 -24.60 29.72 -11.33
C GLU A 103 -25.86 30.20 -10.60
N TYR A 104 -26.15 29.66 -9.42
CA TYR A 104 -27.28 30.11 -8.60
C TYR A 104 -27.15 31.58 -8.18
N ILE A 105 -25.95 32.05 -7.82
CA ILE A 105 -25.68 33.46 -7.46
C ILE A 105 -25.86 34.39 -8.67
N GLU A 106 -25.46 33.94 -9.86
CA GLU A 106 -25.57 34.72 -11.10
C GLU A 106 -27.03 34.83 -11.59
N GLU A 107 -27.81 33.76 -11.50
CA GLU A 107 -29.17 33.70 -12.05
C GLU A 107 -30.25 34.24 -11.11
N ASN A 108 -30.02 34.21 -9.79
CA ASN A 108 -31.02 34.62 -8.80
C ASN A 108 -30.60 35.93 -8.13
N GLU A 109 -31.36 37.01 -8.36
CA GLU A 109 -31.32 38.15 -7.43
C GLU A 109 -31.64 37.63 -6.01
N PRO A 110 -30.82 37.97 -5.01
CA PRO A 110 -30.71 37.16 -3.81
C PRO A 110 -31.98 37.20 -2.96
N ALA A 111 -32.69 36.06 -2.88
CA ALA A 111 -33.66 35.83 -1.80
C ALA A 111 -32.95 35.41 -0.49
N SER A 112 -31.78 34.76 -0.57
CA SER A 112 -30.89 34.49 0.57
C SER A 112 -29.47 34.17 0.09
N ILE A 113 -28.56 35.14 0.18
CA ILE A 113 -27.11 35.00 -0.10
C ILE A 113 -26.48 33.87 0.74
N ALA A 114 -27.07 33.55 1.89
CA ALA A 114 -26.50 32.61 2.86
C ALA A 114 -26.41 31.16 2.35
N GLU A 115 -27.38 30.68 1.57
CA GLU A 115 -27.36 29.31 1.04
C GLU A 115 -26.29 29.12 -0.04
N ALA A 116 -26.12 30.13 -0.90
CA ALA A 116 -25.13 30.08 -1.96
C ALA A 116 -23.69 30.18 -1.42
N VAL A 117 -23.46 31.06 -0.43
CA VAL A 117 -22.16 31.12 0.27
C VAL A 117 -21.84 29.80 0.96
N LYS A 118 -22.85 29.12 1.53
CA LYS A 118 -22.65 27.81 2.15
C LYS A 118 -22.20 26.75 1.14
N LEU A 119 -22.83 26.68 -0.03
CA LEU A 119 -22.43 25.76 -1.11
C LEU A 119 -21.01 26.02 -1.60
N VAL A 120 -20.62 27.29 -1.75
CA VAL A 120 -19.26 27.67 -2.14
C VAL A 120 -18.22 27.27 -1.09
N VAL A 121 -18.52 27.49 0.20
CA VAL A 121 -17.62 27.10 1.30
C VAL A 121 -17.50 25.58 1.40
N GLU A 122 -18.60 24.84 1.32
CA GLU A 122 -18.58 23.37 1.37
C GLU A 122 -17.86 22.77 0.16
N GLY A 123 -18.10 23.27 -1.05
CA GLY A 123 -17.41 22.82 -2.26
C GLY A 123 -15.89 23.05 -2.20
N LYS A 124 -15.46 24.23 -1.72
CA LYS A 124 -14.04 24.56 -1.55
C LYS A 124 -13.36 23.67 -0.51
N ASN A 125 -14.04 23.39 0.60
CA ASN A 125 -13.50 22.50 1.63
C ASN A 125 -13.34 21.07 1.11
N MET A 126 -14.35 20.55 0.41
CA MET A 126 -14.28 19.22 -0.22
C MET A 126 -13.14 19.14 -1.25
N GLU A 127 -12.98 20.16 -2.10
CA GLU A 127 -11.91 20.17 -3.11
C GLU A 127 -10.53 20.21 -2.43
N ARG A 128 -10.33 21.09 -1.45
CA ARG A 128 -9.05 21.22 -0.72
C ARG A 128 -8.67 19.93 0.00
N GLU A 129 -9.63 19.30 0.68
CA GLU A 129 -9.40 18.05 1.40
C GLU A 129 -9.23 16.87 0.44
N SER A 130 -9.84 16.90 -0.74
CA SER A 130 -9.75 15.77 -1.67
C SER A 130 -8.50 15.81 -2.54
N LEU A 131 -8.14 16.99 -3.09
CA LEU A 131 -6.99 17.13 -3.99
C LEU A 131 -5.67 16.87 -3.26
N GLY A 132 -5.46 17.53 -2.10
CA GLY A 132 -4.22 17.40 -1.35
C GLY A 132 -3.91 15.95 -0.94
N TYR A 133 -4.92 15.22 -0.47
CA TYR A 133 -4.73 13.82 -0.06
C TYR A 133 -4.64 12.87 -1.26
N SER A 134 -5.36 13.12 -2.36
CA SER A 134 -5.32 12.23 -3.53
C SER A 134 -3.96 12.23 -4.23
N GLU A 135 -3.33 13.39 -4.38
CA GLU A 135 -2.02 13.52 -5.00
C GLU A 135 -0.93 12.86 -4.16
N ILE A 136 -0.97 13.09 -2.84
CA ILE A 136 -0.06 12.46 -1.88
C ILE A 136 -0.22 10.93 -1.90
N LEU A 137 -1.44 10.41 -1.92
CA LEU A 137 -1.68 8.96 -1.99
C LEU A 137 -1.22 8.36 -3.32
N LYS A 138 -1.43 9.05 -4.46
CA LYS A 138 -0.90 8.61 -5.77
C LYS A 138 0.62 8.66 -5.82
N LYS A 139 1.25 9.64 -5.15
CA LYS A 139 2.70 9.71 -4.98
C LYS A 139 3.19 8.49 -4.19
N TYR A 140 2.58 8.21 -3.04
CA TYR A 140 2.94 7.07 -2.19
C TYR A 140 2.68 5.70 -2.84
N SER A 141 1.60 5.54 -3.63
CA SER A 141 1.34 4.27 -4.33
C SER A 141 2.37 3.92 -5.39
N ARG A 142 3.16 4.91 -5.85
CA ARG A 142 4.17 4.75 -6.90
C ARG A 142 5.59 4.69 -6.34
N MET A 143 5.77 5.04 -5.07
CA MET A 143 7.07 5.00 -4.41
C MET A 143 7.48 3.57 -4.08
N GLN A 144 8.78 3.30 -4.19
CA GLN A 144 9.35 2.06 -3.65
C GLN A 144 9.48 2.14 -2.13
N ASN A 145 9.55 1.00 -1.45
CA ASN A 145 9.66 0.94 0.01
C ASN A 145 10.81 1.80 0.57
N THR A 146 11.94 1.88 -0.15
CA THR A 146 13.08 2.73 0.24
C THR A 146 12.80 4.23 0.14
N GLU A 147 11.95 4.64 -0.79
CA GLU A 147 11.52 6.04 -0.96
C GLU A 147 10.45 6.42 0.08
N LEU A 148 9.58 5.46 0.43
CA LEU A 148 8.62 5.60 1.54
C LEU A 148 9.34 5.81 2.87
N ASP A 149 10.38 5.03 3.16
CA ASP A 149 11.19 5.19 4.38
C ASP A 149 11.87 6.55 4.46
N GLN A 150 12.36 7.08 3.33
CA GLN A 150 12.97 8.41 3.28
C GLN A 150 11.94 9.52 3.53
N GLU A 151 10.76 9.43 2.93
CA GLU A 151 9.69 10.40 3.20
C GLU A 151 9.14 10.30 4.63
N LEU A 152 9.08 9.10 5.21
CA LEU A 152 8.68 8.91 6.60
C LEU A 152 9.68 9.56 7.56
N ARG A 153 11.00 9.41 7.30
CA ARG A 153 12.06 10.05 8.08
C ARG A 153 12.02 11.57 8.00
N LYS A 154 11.74 12.13 6.83
CA LYS A 154 11.52 13.58 6.63
C LYS A 154 10.33 14.08 7.44
N LEU A 155 9.20 13.37 7.38
CA LEU A 155 7.99 13.73 8.13
C LEU A 155 8.16 13.63 9.64
N LEU A 156 8.95 12.66 10.11
CA LEU A 156 9.25 12.46 11.54
C LEU A 156 10.35 13.39 12.06
N GLY A 157 10.91 14.28 11.24
CA GLY A 157 11.99 15.19 11.64
C GLY A 157 13.27 14.45 12.08
N THR A 158 13.44 13.21 11.63
CA THR A 158 14.63 12.36 11.91
C THR A 158 15.57 12.28 10.73
N GLY A 159 15.27 13.00 9.64
CA GLY A 159 16.25 13.34 8.63
C GLY A 159 17.26 14.30 9.26
N GLU A 160 18.54 13.98 9.12
CA GLU A 160 19.69 14.80 9.49
C GLU A 160 19.75 16.08 8.63
N ASP A 161 18.74 16.93 8.74
CA ASP A 161 18.84 18.32 8.35
C ASP A 161 19.10 19.12 9.64
N GLU A 162 20.38 19.15 10.03
CA GLU A 162 20.94 20.19 10.91
C GLU A 162 20.90 21.56 10.21
N ASP A 163 19.73 22.02 9.76
CA ASP A 163 19.51 23.45 9.57
C ASP A 163 18.95 23.99 10.88
N ILE A 164 19.86 24.14 11.83
CA ILE A 164 19.68 25.01 12.99
C ILE A 164 19.32 26.38 12.41
N ILE A 165 18.06 26.76 12.51
CA ILE A 165 17.66 28.17 12.39
C ILE A 165 18.35 28.86 13.56
N GLU A 166 19.55 29.39 13.30
CA GLU A 166 20.28 30.27 14.20
C GLU A 166 19.40 31.52 14.33
N GLY A 167 18.53 31.49 15.34
CA GLY A 167 17.70 32.61 15.70
C GLY A 167 18.61 33.73 16.14
N ASP A 168 18.87 34.66 15.23
CA ASP A 168 19.59 35.90 15.48
C ASP A 168 18.80 36.66 16.56
N SER A 169 19.21 36.49 17.81
CA SER A 169 18.60 37.17 18.95
C SER A 169 19.01 38.64 18.85
N VAL A 170 18.13 39.46 18.28
CA VAL A 170 18.28 40.92 18.33
C VAL A 170 18.22 41.35 19.79
N ASP A 171 19.37 41.77 20.33
CA ASP A 171 19.51 42.31 21.66
C ASP A 171 18.82 43.69 21.73
N VAL A 172 17.67 43.77 22.40
CA VAL A 172 16.82 44.98 22.50
C VAL A 172 17.31 45.92 23.60
N THR A 173 18.62 46.12 23.73
CA THR A 173 19.20 46.97 24.80
C THR A 173 19.72 48.33 24.35
N GLU A 174 19.76 48.66 23.05
CA GLU A 174 20.30 49.95 22.58
C GLU A 174 19.28 51.05 22.20
N ILE A 175 17.96 50.86 22.37
CA ILE A 175 16.98 51.89 21.93
C ILE A 175 16.65 52.94 23.01
N ILE A 176 17.13 52.83 24.27
CA ILE A 176 16.65 53.73 25.35
C ILE A 176 17.55 54.96 25.63
N ASN A 177 18.76 55.10 25.08
CA ASN A 177 19.67 56.17 25.53
C ASN A 177 19.76 57.46 24.69
N ASP A 178 18.96 57.64 23.63
CA ASP A 178 18.99 58.88 22.82
C ASP A 178 17.76 59.79 23.00
N ALA A 179 17.16 59.78 24.20
CA ALA A 179 16.12 60.74 24.57
C ALA A 179 16.31 61.28 26.00
N THR A 180 17.39 62.04 26.23
CA THR A 180 17.43 63.07 27.28
C THR A 180 18.30 64.25 26.89
#